data_AF-A0A354M721-F1
#
_entry.id   AF-A0A354M721-F1
#
_cell.length_a   1.000
_cell.length_b   1.000
_cell.length_c   1.000
_cell.angle_alpha   90.00
_cell.angle_beta   90.00
_cell.angle_gamma   90.00
#
_symmetry.space_group_name_H-M   'P 1'
#
loop_
_entity.id
_entity.type
_entity.pdbx_description
1 polymer ?
#
loop_
_entity_poly.entity_id
_entity_poly.type
_entity_poly.pdbx_seq_one_letter_code
_entity_poly.pdbx_strand_id
1 'polypeptide(L)'
;MKGKTKMKTYDIKLFDGETYTVEPEFQLCPVRDLMYEKKKLTGIAIQLYMAKSTEDYEVGEPFAKLTVSFGEFISIKNAAYIDTNNCPFADQLLKYGIAKKTGLTKNSGYCSYPLWIFNEDFLKEIGGEEYEQYSSMFDRHIALEP
;
A
#
# COMPACT_ATOMS: atom_id res chain seq x y z
N MET A 1 15.03 21.88 -14.87
CA MET A 1 14.25 21.58 -13.66
C MET A 1 13.04 20.76 -14.10
N LYS A 2 13.05 19.44 -13.86
CA LYS A 2 11.86 18.61 -14.10
C LYS A 2 10.80 19.07 -13.10
N GLY A 3 9.65 19.53 -13.59
CA GLY A 3 8.54 19.96 -12.73
C GLY A 3 8.21 18.82 -11.78
N LYS A 4 8.26 19.08 -10.46
CA LYS A 4 7.77 18.13 -9.47
C LYS A 4 6.29 17.93 -9.76
N THR A 5 5.90 16.76 -10.26
CA THR A 5 4.50 16.34 -10.32
C THR A 5 3.91 16.59 -8.94
N LYS A 6 2.79 17.32 -8.88
CA LYS A 6 2.12 17.64 -7.62
C LYS A 6 1.67 16.31 -7.02
N MET A 7 2.31 15.88 -5.93
CA MET A 7 2.04 14.58 -5.31
C MET A 7 0.58 14.57 -4.81
N LYS A 8 -0.15 13.49 -5.09
CA LYS A 8 -1.56 13.39 -4.69
C LYS A 8 -1.66 13.19 -3.18
N THR A 9 -2.45 14.05 -2.57
CA THR A 9 -2.74 13.98 -1.14
C THR A 9 -4.20 13.59 -0.92
N TYR A 10 -4.50 12.98 0.20
CA TYR A 10 -5.82 12.45 0.53
C TYR A 10 -6.24 12.91 1.92
N ASP A 11 -7.48 13.39 2.04
CA ASP A 11 -8.04 13.74 3.34
C ASP A 11 -8.68 12.50 3.98
N ILE A 12 -8.30 12.25 5.22
CA ILE A 12 -8.81 11.20 6.10
C ILE A 12 -9.31 11.83 7.40
N LYS A 13 -10.33 11.22 8.01
CA LYS A 13 -10.84 11.63 9.32
C LYS A 13 -10.57 10.54 10.35
N LEU A 14 -10.00 10.92 11.49
CA LEU A 14 -9.77 10.02 12.62
C LEU A 14 -10.94 10.07 13.62
N PHE A 15 -10.84 9.30 14.70
CA PHE A 15 -11.90 9.16 15.71
C PHE A 15 -12.11 10.42 16.57
N ASP A 16 -11.10 11.27 16.66
CA ASP A 16 -11.17 12.62 17.25
C ASP A 16 -12.09 13.57 16.45
N GLY A 17 -12.44 13.19 15.21
CA GLY A 17 -13.24 14.00 14.30
C GLY A 17 -12.42 14.97 13.45
N GLU A 18 -11.12 15.06 13.69
CA GLU A 18 -10.17 15.91 12.97
C GLU A 18 -9.84 15.32 11.60
N THR A 19 -9.49 16.22 10.67
CA THR A 19 -9.14 15.86 9.30
C THR A 19 -7.66 16.02 9.08
N TYR A 20 -7.02 14.93 8.66
CA TYR A 20 -5.61 14.87 8.34
C TYR A 20 -5.45 14.72 6.82
N THR A 21 -4.54 15.49 6.23
CA THR A 21 -4.17 15.34 4.83
C THR A 21 -2.89 14.49 4.76
N VAL A 22 -2.96 13.33 4.12
CA VAL A 22 -1.86 12.38 3.98
C VAL A 22 -1.39 12.23 2.55
N GLU A 23 -0.13 11.85 2.39
CA GLU A 23 0.52 11.57 1.12
C GLU A 23 1.05 10.13 1.11
N PRO A 24 0.70 9.30 0.12
CA PRO A 24 1.21 7.94 0.04
C PRO A 24 2.54 7.86 -0.69
N GLU A 25 3.42 7.02 -0.17
CA GLU A 25 4.66 6.60 -0.78
C GLU A 25 4.61 5.09 -1.04
N PHE A 26 4.99 4.69 -2.25
CA PHE A 26 5.17 3.30 -2.60
C PHE A 26 6.48 2.78 -2.03
N GLN A 27 6.48 1.55 -1.52
CA GLN A 27 7.68 0.89 -1.05
C GLN A 27 7.69 -0.57 -1.50
N LEU A 28 8.87 -1.10 -1.78
CA LEU A 28 9.07 -2.53 -2.02
C LEU A 28 9.06 -3.30 -0.70
N CYS A 29 8.26 -4.37 -0.63
CA CYS A 29 8.17 -5.23 0.54
C CYS A 29 8.76 -6.61 0.24
N PRO A 30 9.82 -7.06 0.93
CA PRO A 30 10.33 -8.41 0.76
C PRO A 30 9.29 -9.45 1.18
N VAL A 31 8.99 -10.39 0.28
CA VAL A 31 8.07 -11.51 0.54
C VAL A 31 8.70 -12.82 0.07
N ARG A 32 8.07 -13.94 0.42
CA ARG A 32 8.51 -15.27 0.03
C ARG A 32 7.38 -16.04 -0.59
N ASP A 33 7.70 -16.75 -1.65
CA ASP A 33 6.84 -17.80 -2.16
C ASP A 33 6.91 -19.00 -1.21
N LEU A 34 5.83 -19.22 -0.44
CA LEU A 34 5.79 -20.34 0.49
C LEU A 34 5.48 -21.68 -0.19
N MET A 35 5.06 -21.66 -1.45
CA MET A 35 4.75 -22.85 -2.24
C MET A 35 5.99 -23.41 -2.94
N TYR A 36 6.87 -22.54 -3.47
CA TYR A 36 8.04 -22.95 -4.26
C TYR A 36 9.37 -22.45 -3.65
N GLU A 37 10.07 -23.35 -2.96
CA GLU A 37 11.46 -23.18 -2.49
C GLU A 37 11.75 -21.94 -1.60
N LYS A 38 10.73 -21.28 -1.04
CA LYS A 38 10.89 -20.05 -0.24
C LYS A 38 11.65 -18.96 -1.01
N LYS A 39 11.45 -18.91 -2.33
CA LYS A 39 12.08 -17.91 -3.21
C LYS A 39 11.80 -16.51 -2.69
N LYS A 40 12.84 -15.67 -2.61
CA LYS A 40 12.70 -14.26 -2.25
C LYS A 40 12.06 -13.52 -3.42
N LEU A 41 10.96 -12.85 -3.13
CA LEU A 41 10.17 -12.06 -4.07
C LEU A 41 9.89 -10.68 -3.48
N THR A 42 9.19 -9.87 -4.24
CA THR A 42 8.84 -8.51 -3.85
C THR A 42 7.34 -8.31 -3.97
N GLY A 43 6.71 -7.95 -2.85
CA GLY A 43 5.37 -7.38 -2.79
C GLY A 43 5.44 -5.86 -2.71
N ILE A 44 4.28 -5.24 -2.52
CA ILE A 44 4.15 -3.79 -2.40
C ILE A 44 3.78 -3.43 -0.96
N ALA A 45 4.21 -2.24 -0.53
CA ALA A 45 3.76 -1.59 0.67
C ALA A 45 3.43 -0.11 0.39
N ILE A 46 2.49 0.44 1.14
CA ILE A 46 2.10 1.85 1.07
C ILE A 46 2.31 2.48 2.44
N GLN A 47 3.25 3.42 2.52
CA GLN A 47 3.46 4.28 3.68
C GLN A 47 2.71 5.59 3.47
N LEU A 48 2.05 6.09 4.51
CA LEU A 48 1.41 7.40 4.52
C LEU A 48 2.27 8.36 5.31
N TYR A 49 2.47 9.55 4.76
CA TYR A 49 3.17 10.68 5.36
C TYR A 49 2.21 11.85 5.55
N MET A 50 2.49 12.71 6.52
CA MET A 50 1.73 13.93 6.70
C MET A 50 2.01 14.93 5.57
N ALA A 51 0.97 15.34 4.86
CA ALA A 51 1.08 16.30 3.76
C ALA A 51 0.90 17.76 4.20
N LYS A 52 0.33 17.97 5.40
CA LYS A 52 0.12 19.28 6.02
C LYS A 52 0.41 19.17 7.51
N SER A 53 1.08 20.18 8.08
CA SER A 53 1.29 20.26 9.51
C SER A 53 -0.04 20.37 10.25
N THR A 54 -0.09 19.77 11.43
CA THR A 54 -1.17 19.89 12.42
C THR A 54 -0.56 20.38 13.73
N GLU A 55 -1.31 20.39 14.83
CA GLU A 55 -0.76 20.69 16.15
C GLU A 55 0.28 19.63 16.59
N ASP A 56 0.03 18.36 16.26
CA ASP A 56 0.82 17.22 16.73
C ASP A 56 1.82 16.66 15.71
N TYR A 57 1.76 17.11 14.45
CA TYR A 57 2.54 16.53 13.35
C TYR A 57 3.09 17.56 12.38
N GLU A 58 4.29 17.31 11.87
CA GLU A 58 4.93 18.10 10.83
C GLU A 58 4.78 17.48 9.43
N VAL A 59 4.90 18.31 8.38
CA VAL A 59 4.91 17.82 6.99
C VAL A 59 6.08 16.87 6.77
N GLY A 60 5.82 15.73 6.13
CA GLY A 60 6.80 14.71 5.81
C GLY A 60 7.05 13.71 6.95
N GLU A 61 6.38 13.84 8.09
CA GLU A 61 6.47 12.83 9.14
C GLU A 61 5.70 11.55 8.76
N PRO A 62 6.25 10.36 9.08
CA PRO A 62 5.53 9.11 8.91
C PRO A 62 4.24 9.12 9.74
N PHE A 63 3.12 8.97 9.05
CA PHE A 63 1.80 8.95 9.69
C PHE A 63 1.34 7.52 9.98
N ALA A 64 1.24 6.66 8.96
CA ALA A 64 0.77 5.29 9.13
C ALA A 64 1.22 4.38 7.98
N LYS A 65 1.44 3.10 8.27
CA LYS A 65 1.60 2.07 7.22
C LYS A 65 0.23 1.55 6.83
N LEU A 66 -0.24 1.93 5.65
CA LEU A 66 -1.56 1.50 5.16
C LEU A 66 -1.60 -0.01 4.92
N THR A 67 -0.49 -0.60 4.48
CA THR A 67 -0.39 -2.03 4.19
C THR A 67 0.35 -2.79 5.29
N VAL A 68 -0.06 -4.02 5.53
CA VAL A 68 0.66 -5.00 6.35
C VAL A 68 1.15 -6.16 5.49
N SER A 69 2.36 -6.65 5.77
CA SER A 69 2.92 -7.84 5.12
C SER A 69 2.98 -9.00 6.09
N PHE A 70 2.56 -10.18 5.64
CA PHE A 70 2.72 -11.45 6.35
C PHE A 70 3.92 -12.25 5.86
N GLY A 71 4.78 -11.63 5.02
CA GLY A 71 5.96 -12.26 4.44
C GLY A 71 5.66 -13.30 3.35
N GLU A 72 4.39 -13.52 3.02
CA GLU A 72 3.95 -14.41 1.94
C GLU A 72 3.77 -13.62 0.63
N PHE A 73 4.09 -14.27 -0.48
CA PHE A 73 3.79 -13.75 -1.81
C PHE A 73 2.28 -13.83 -2.07
N ILE A 74 1.74 -12.78 -2.69
CA ILE A 74 0.34 -12.70 -3.12
C ILE A 74 0.34 -12.77 -4.64
N SER A 75 -0.21 -13.84 -5.21
CA SER A 75 -0.25 -14.07 -6.67
C SER A 75 -1.23 -13.17 -7.43
N ILE A 76 -1.92 -12.28 -6.72
CA ILE A 76 -2.76 -11.24 -7.32
C ILE A 76 -1.90 -9.97 -7.48
N LYS A 77 -1.67 -9.54 -8.73
CA LYS A 77 -0.86 -8.35 -9.02
C LYS A 77 -1.43 -7.10 -8.37
N ASN A 78 -0.54 -6.21 -7.91
CA ASN A 78 -0.87 -4.95 -7.25
C ASN A 78 -1.69 -5.13 -5.95
N ALA A 79 -1.65 -6.33 -5.33
CA ALA A 79 -2.43 -6.60 -4.13
C ALA A 79 -1.57 -6.55 -2.86
N ALA A 80 -2.17 -6.04 -1.79
CA ALA A 80 -1.61 -6.07 -0.44
C ALA A 80 -2.72 -6.11 0.61
N TYR A 81 -2.39 -6.66 1.78
CA TYR A 81 -3.29 -6.63 2.92
C TYR A 81 -3.24 -5.26 3.58
N ILE A 82 -4.40 -4.76 4.01
CA ILE A 82 -4.52 -3.45 4.64
C ILE A 82 -4.47 -3.58 6.15
N ASP A 83 -3.64 -2.76 6.78
CA ASP A 83 -3.49 -2.69 8.24
C ASP A 83 -4.68 -1.97 8.89
N THR A 84 -5.86 -2.58 8.86
CA THR A 84 -7.07 -2.02 9.48
C THR A 84 -6.97 -1.93 11.01
N ASN A 85 -5.96 -2.57 11.63
CA ASN A 85 -5.70 -2.46 13.05
C ASN A 85 -5.10 -1.09 13.42
N ASN A 86 -4.15 -0.58 12.61
CA ASN A 86 -3.54 0.73 12.83
C ASN A 86 -4.11 1.83 11.92
N CYS A 87 -4.81 1.46 10.85
CA CYS A 87 -5.45 2.36 9.88
C CYS A 87 -6.98 2.16 9.84
N PRO A 88 -7.71 2.50 10.90
CA PRO A 88 -9.18 2.36 10.93
C PRO A 88 -9.87 3.26 9.90
N PHE A 89 -9.18 4.30 9.43
CA PHE A 89 -9.65 5.20 8.38
C PHE A 89 -9.46 4.64 6.96
N ALA A 90 -8.79 3.50 6.78
CA ALA A 90 -8.33 3.03 5.47
C ALA A 90 -9.45 3.05 4.42
N ASP A 91 -10.64 2.53 4.74
CA ASP A 91 -11.79 2.47 3.83
C ASP A 91 -12.17 3.84 3.22
N GLN A 92 -11.90 4.94 3.91
CA GLN A 92 -12.12 6.29 3.38
C GLN A 92 -11.28 6.57 2.14
N LEU A 93 -10.11 5.93 1.99
CA LEU A 93 -9.23 6.09 0.85
C LEU A 93 -9.81 5.49 -0.44
N LEU A 94 -10.71 4.49 -0.32
CA LEU A 94 -11.35 3.86 -1.47
C LEU A 94 -12.20 4.85 -2.28
N LYS A 95 -12.73 5.90 -1.65
CA LYS A 95 -13.53 6.95 -2.33
C LYS A 95 -12.72 7.72 -3.39
N TYR A 96 -11.39 7.69 -3.30
CA TYR A 96 -10.48 8.32 -4.27
C TYR A 96 -10.09 7.40 -5.42
N GLY A 97 -10.58 6.16 -5.45
CA GLY A 97 -10.31 5.22 -6.55
C GLY A 97 -8.89 4.65 -6.56
N ILE A 98 -8.13 4.77 -5.46
CA ILE A 98 -6.74 4.26 -5.39
C ILE A 98 -6.65 2.74 -5.34
N ALA A 99 -7.73 2.07 -4.94
CA ALA A 99 -7.80 0.63 -4.79
C ALA A 99 -9.26 0.14 -4.78
N LYS A 100 -9.43 -1.19 -4.84
CA LYS A 100 -10.71 -1.88 -4.62
C LYS A 100 -10.54 -3.04 -3.66
N LYS A 101 -11.59 -3.31 -2.86
CA LYS A 101 -11.68 -4.52 -2.03
C LYS A 101 -11.80 -5.76 -2.91
N THR A 102 -11.14 -6.85 -2.53
CA THR A 102 -11.25 -8.15 -3.23
C THR A 102 -12.32 -9.06 -2.64
N GLY A 103 -12.75 -8.79 -1.40
CA GLY A 103 -13.57 -9.72 -0.61
C GLY A 103 -12.75 -10.78 0.13
N LEU A 104 -11.45 -10.91 -0.17
CA LEU A 104 -10.52 -11.77 0.56
C LEU A 104 -9.99 -11.06 1.80
N THR A 105 -9.76 -11.84 2.86
CA THR A 105 -9.15 -11.35 4.11
C THR A 105 -8.14 -12.36 4.63
N LYS A 106 -7.20 -11.89 5.44
CA LYS A 106 -6.36 -12.74 6.27
C LYS A 106 -6.58 -12.42 7.74
N ASN A 107 -6.70 -13.45 8.56
CA ASN A 107 -6.87 -13.29 9.99
C ASN A 107 -5.52 -13.49 10.71
N SER A 108 -5.21 -12.63 11.66
CA SER A 108 -4.09 -12.81 12.59
C SER A 108 -4.51 -12.32 13.98
N GLY A 109 -4.47 -13.23 14.96
CA GLY A 109 -5.02 -12.98 16.29
C GLY A 109 -6.50 -12.59 16.22
N TYR A 110 -6.82 -11.39 16.71
CA TYR A 110 -8.17 -10.82 16.71
C TYR A 110 -8.48 -9.90 15.53
N CYS A 111 -7.53 -9.69 14.63
CA CYS A 111 -7.67 -8.74 13.52
C CYS A 111 -7.87 -9.49 12.18
N SER A 112 -8.76 -8.93 11.34
CA SER A 112 -8.98 -9.36 9.96
C SER A 112 -8.48 -8.26 9.02
N TYR A 113 -7.50 -8.59 8.19
CA TYR A 113 -6.83 -7.67 7.27
C TYR A 113 -7.38 -7.89 5.85
N PRO A 114 -8.17 -6.96 5.30
CA PRO A 114 -8.73 -7.12 3.97
C PRO A 114 -7.64 -7.00 2.90
N LEU A 115 -7.74 -7.83 1.87
CA LEU A 115 -6.88 -7.73 0.70
C LEU A 115 -7.48 -6.74 -0.30
N TRP A 116 -6.69 -5.76 -0.71
CA TRP A 116 -7.05 -4.82 -1.76
C TRP A 116 -6.21 -5.03 -3.00
N ILE A 117 -6.77 -4.68 -4.15
CA ILE A 117 -6.02 -4.49 -5.40
C ILE A 117 -5.93 -3.00 -5.66
N PHE A 118 -4.72 -2.47 -5.70
CA PHE A 118 -4.47 -1.06 -5.99
C PHE A 118 -4.60 -0.78 -7.48
N ASN A 119 -5.07 0.43 -7.80
CA ASN A 119 -5.10 0.94 -9.15
C ASN A 119 -3.66 1.08 -9.66
N GLU A 120 -3.38 0.57 -10.87
CA GLU A 120 -2.04 0.58 -11.44
C GLU A 120 -1.52 1.99 -11.74
N ASP A 121 -2.37 2.89 -12.25
CA ASP A 121 -1.97 4.28 -12.52
C ASP A 121 -1.64 5.01 -11.22
N PHE A 122 -2.38 4.72 -10.15
CA PHE A 122 -2.04 5.20 -8.81
C PHE A 122 -0.66 4.70 -8.38
N LEU A 123 -0.38 3.40 -8.49
CA LEU A 123 0.93 2.85 -8.09
C LEU A 123 2.09 3.40 -8.95
N LYS A 124 1.89 3.57 -10.26
CA LYS A 124 2.87 4.21 -11.16
C LYS A 124 3.16 5.64 -10.73
N GLU A 125 2.12 6.38 -10.36
CA GLU A 125 2.24 7.78 -9.93
C GLU A 125 3.06 7.92 -8.64
N ILE A 126 2.83 7.05 -7.65
CA ILE A 126 3.50 7.15 -6.34
C ILE A 126 4.81 6.35 -6.24
N GLY A 127 5.05 5.40 -7.15
CA GLY A 127 6.19 4.49 -7.08
C GLY A 127 7.20 4.58 -8.23
N GLY A 128 6.85 5.19 -9.37
CA GLY A 128 7.78 5.41 -10.49
C GLY A 128 8.62 4.17 -10.83
N GLU A 129 9.94 4.31 -10.80
CA GLU A 129 10.89 3.22 -11.10
C GLU A 129 10.76 2.02 -10.16
N GLU A 130 10.44 2.23 -8.88
CA GLU A 130 10.25 1.12 -7.94
C GLU A 130 9.02 0.29 -8.29
N TYR A 131 7.92 0.95 -8.70
CA TYR A 131 6.74 0.24 -9.19
C TYR A 131 7.05 -0.57 -10.45
N GLU A 132 7.79 -0.01 -11.40
CA GLU A 132 8.20 -0.71 -12.62
C GLU A 132 9.06 -1.93 -12.30
N GLN A 133 9.99 -1.80 -11.35
CA GLN A 133 10.79 -2.92 -10.84
C GLN A 133 9.90 -4.02 -10.25
N TYR A 134 8.96 -3.66 -9.37
CA TYR A 134 8.00 -4.60 -8.80
C TYR A 134 7.20 -5.32 -9.91
N SER A 135 6.62 -4.57 -10.84
CA SER A 135 5.80 -5.11 -11.92
C SER A 135 6.58 -6.10 -12.78
N SER A 136 7.80 -5.74 -13.18
CA SER A 136 8.68 -6.62 -13.99
C SER A 136 9.06 -7.91 -13.24
N MET A 137 9.39 -7.80 -11.95
CA MET A 137 9.71 -8.97 -11.12
C MET A 137 8.50 -9.88 -10.93
N PHE A 138 7.33 -9.29 -10.72
CA PHE A 138 6.06 -10.01 -10.58
C PHE A 138 5.72 -10.77 -11.86
N ASP A 139 5.72 -10.09 -13.01
CA ASP A 139 5.36 -10.69 -14.30
C ASP A 139 6.31 -11.83 -14.68
N ARG A 140 7.62 -11.65 -14.41
CA ARG A 140 8.61 -12.73 -14.62
C ARG A 140 8.34 -13.93 -13.72
N HIS A 141 7.94 -13.71 -12.47
CA HIS A 141 7.67 -14.81 -11.56
C HIS A 141 6.43 -15.59 -11.98
N ILE A 142 5.32 -14.91 -12.28
CA ILE A 142 4.08 -15.54 -12.74
C ILE A 142 4.28 -16.27 -14.07
N ALA A 143 5.05 -15.72 -15.00
CA ALA A 143 5.35 -16.38 -16.28
C ALA A 143 6.21 -17.65 -16.15
N LEU A 144 6.87 -17.84 -15.00
CA LEU A 144 7.66 -19.05 -14.69
C LEU A 144 6.85 -20.09 -13.91
N GLU A 145 5.58 -19.81 -13.57
CA GLU A 145 4.67 -20.81 -12.99
C GLU A 145 4.16 -21.72 -14.14
N PRO A 146 4.50 -23.03 -14.14
CA PRO A 146 4.07 -23.98 -15.18
C PRO A 146 2.59 -24.38 -15.10
#